data_AF-A0A382RQ96-F1
#
_entry.id   AF-A0A382RQ96-F1
#
_cell.length_a   1.000
_cell.length_b   1.000
_cell.length_c   1.000
_cell.angle_alpha   90.00
_cell.angle_beta   90.00
_cell.angle_gamma   90.00
#
_symmetry.space_group_name_H-M   'P 1'
#
loop_
_entity.id
_entity.type
_entity.pdbx_description
1 polymer ?
#
loop_
_entity_poly.entity_id
_entity_poly.type
_entity_poly.pdbx_seq_one_letter_code
_entity_poly.pdbx_strand_id
1 'polypeptide(L)'
;MNLPLSSIALSIMLAGSLLAEDSSPKAFINGTGPGWRALTEEDFTNVNCKEDTWTFEKDGLIKCTGRPVGVIRTKKMVTNLELVVQWRHLKHAGNSGVFLWAIPESIKKLAAGQGRLPAGIEVQVLDLGYETKWEKGKGKPSDWFTSHGDVFPTGG
;
A
#
# COMPACT_ATOMS: atom_id res chain seq x y z
N MET A 1 12.63 -76.11 16.55
CA MET A 1 13.34 -74.89 16.99
C MET A 1 12.30 -73.78 17.09
N ASN A 2 11.86 -73.44 18.31
CA ASN A 2 10.89 -72.37 18.55
C ASN A 2 11.65 -71.14 19.07
N LEU A 3 11.60 -70.01 18.37
CA LEU A 3 11.97 -68.70 18.93
C LEU A 3 10.70 -67.98 19.42
N PRO A 4 10.71 -67.34 20.60
CA PRO A 4 9.60 -66.49 21.02
C PRO A 4 9.72 -65.10 20.39
N LEU A 5 8.65 -64.62 19.76
CA LEU A 5 8.52 -63.21 19.36
C LEU A 5 8.40 -62.35 20.63
N SER A 6 9.42 -61.56 20.94
CA SER A 6 9.31 -60.48 21.93
C SER A 6 8.71 -59.26 21.26
N SER A 7 7.53 -58.82 21.71
CA SER A 7 6.91 -57.57 21.28
C SER A 7 7.53 -56.40 22.07
N ILE A 8 8.23 -55.51 21.36
CA ILE A 8 8.72 -54.25 21.92
C ILE A 8 7.64 -53.19 21.67
N ALA A 9 6.99 -52.72 22.74
CA ALA A 9 6.06 -51.60 22.67
C ALA A 9 6.85 -50.29 22.63
N LEU A 10 6.85 -49.60 21.49
CA LEU A 10 7.47 -48.30 21.31
C LEU A 10 6.51 -47.21 21.80
N SER A 11 6.77 -46.62 22.97
CA SER A 11 6.02 -45.46 23.47
C SER A 11 6.51 -44.18 22.78
N ILE A 12 5.67 -43.60 21.93
CA ILE A 12 5.90 -42.30 21.31
C ILE A 12 5.44 -41.24 22.30
N MET A 13 6.38 -40.53 22.96
CA MET A 13 6.05 -39.33 23.72
C MET A 13 5.84 -38.16 22.74
N LEU A 14 4.60 -37.70 22.60
CA LEU A 14 4.29 -36.44 21.94
C LEU A 14 4.63 -35.30 22.89
N ALA A 15 5.75 -34.60 22.66
CA ALA A 15 6.03 -33.33 23.31
C ALA A 15 5.08 -32.27 22.73
N GLY A 16 4.01 -31.93 23.46
CA GLY A 16 3.13 -30.83 23.10
C GLY A 16 3.80 -29.49 23.36
N SER A 17 4.15 -28.75 22.30
CA SER A 17 4.56 -27.36 22.40
C SER A 17 3.34 -26.49 22.74
N LEU A 18 3.25 -26.01 23.97
CA LEU A 18 2.28 -24.98 24.35
C LEU A 18 2.74 -23.64 23.77
N LEU A 19 2.08 -23.17 22.71
CA LEU A 19 2.19 -21.80 22.25
C LEU A 19 1.36 -20.94 23.20
N ALA A 20 1.99 -19.99 23.89
CA ALA A 20 1.29 -18.98 24.67
C ALA A 20 0.55 -18.06 23.71
N GLU A 21 -0.78 -18.15 23.68
CA GLU A 21 -1.63 -17.21 22.97
C GLU A 21 -1.69 -15.91 23.79
N ASP A 22 -1.06 -14.86 23.27
CA ASP A 22 -1.07 -13.55 23.89
C ASP A 22 -2.47 -12.93 23.74
N SER A 23 -3.31 -13.14 24.76
CA SER A 23 -4.73 -12.76 24.83
C SER A 23 -4.97 -11.28 25.11
N SER A 24 -3.90 -10.49 25.18
CA SER A 24 -3.96 -9.05 25.39
C SER A 24 -4.73 -8.37 24.25
N PRO A 25 -5.70 -7.48 24.54
CA PRO A 25 -6.38 -6.71 23.51
C PRO A 25 -5.38 -5.94 22.64
N LYS A 26 -5.42 -6.14 21.32
CA LYS A 26 -4.57 -5.44 20.35
C LYS A 26 -5.35 -4.31 19.71
N ALA A 27 -4.80 -3.10 19.71
CA ALA A 27 -5.30 -2.01 18.90
C ALA A 27 -4.85 -2.21 17.44
N PHE A 28 -5.79 -2.36 16.52
CA PHE A 28 -5.51 -2.43 15.09
C PHE A 28 -6.59 -1.69 14.31
N ILE A 29 -6.22 -1.16 13.14
CA ILE A 29 -7.13 -0.60 12.15
C ILE A 29 -6.95 -1.45 10.89
N ASN A 30 -7.92 -2.31 10.59
CA ASN A 30 -7.83 -3.27 9.49
C ASN A 30 -8.93 -3.08 8.43
N GLY A 31 -9.66 -1.97 8.48
CA GLY A 31 -10.72 -1.68 7.54
C GLY A 31 -12.03 -2.44 7.78
N THR A 32 -12.20 -3.07 8.94
CA THR A 32 -13.42 -3.79 9.32
C THR A 32 -14.07 -3.14 10.54
N GLY A 33 -15.38 -2.92 10.49
CA GLY A 33 -16.17 -2.37 11.59
C GLY A 33 -17.31 -1.47 11.10
N PRO A 34 -18.11 -0.91 12.02
CA PRO A 34 -19.18 0.02 11.67
C PRO A 34 -18.66 1.23 10.87
N GLY A 35 -19.29 1.54 9.74
CA GLY A 35 -18.93 2.68 8.89
C GLY A 35 -17.80 2.43 7.90
N TRP A 36 -17.02 1.35 8.05
CA TRP A 36 -16.06 0.94 7.03
C TRP A 36 -16.77 0.46 5.77
N ARG A 37 -16.25 0.88 4.62
CA ARG A 37 -16.69 0.41 3.30
C ARG A 37 -15.48 0.29 2.39
N ALA A 38 -15.52 -0.67 1.47
CA ALA A 38 -14.56 -0.71 0.37
C ALA A 38 -14.80 0.47 -0.58
N LEU A 39 -13.72 1.06 -1.09
CA LEU A 39 -13.78 1.97 -2.23
C LEU A 39 -13.65 1.15 -3.51
N THR A 40 -14.58 1.33 -4.45
CA THR A 40 -14.57 0.62 -5.74
C THR A 40 -14.31 1.58 -6.89
N GLU A 41 -14.23 1.07 -8.11
CA GLU A 41 -14.12 1.90 -9.33
C GLU A 41 -15.17 3.02 -9.38
N GLU A 42 -16.39 2.74 -8.88
CA GLU A 42 -17.49 3.71 -8.86
C GLU A 42 -17.23 4.92 -7.95
N ASP A 43 -16.31 4.81 -6.99
CA ASP A 43 -15.94 5.91 -6.11
C ASP A 43 -14.93 6.87 -6.74
N PHE A 44 -14.25 6.46 -7.80
CA PHE A 44 -13.15 7.20 -8.39
C PHE A 44 -13.48 7.80 -9.76
N THR A 45 -12.75 8.84 -10.11
CA THR A 45 -12.74 9.42 -11.44
C THR A 45 -11.30 9.69 -11.88
N ASN A 46 -11.04 9.47 -13.16
CA ASN A 46 -9.77 9.77 -13.78
C ASN A 46 -9.52 11.29 -13.81
N VAL A 47 -8.28 11.72 -13.54
CA VAL A 47 -7.87 13.13 -13.65
C VAL A 47 -7.10 13.38 -14.94
N ASN A 48 -6.01 12.67 -15.17
CA ASN A 48 -5.08 12.94 -16.28
C ASN A 48 -4.44 11.65 -16.86
N CYS A 49 -4.99 10.49 -16.55
CA CYS A 49 -4.52 9.20 -17.03
C CYS A 49 -5.17 8.81 -18.36
N LYS A 50 -4.63 7.79 -19.02
CA LYS A 50 -5.30 7.11 -20.13
C LYS A 50 -6.32 6.10 -19.59
N GLU A 51 -7.26 5.67 -20.42
CA GLU A 51 -8.28 4.67 -20.06
C GLU A 51 -7.68 3.36 -19.56
N ASP A 52 -6.52 2.96 -20.08
CA ASP A 52 -5.80 1.73 -19.73
C ASP A 52 -4.79 1.90 -18.58
N THR A 53 -4.70 3.08 -17.98
CA THR A 53 -3.70 3.33 -16.92
C THR A 53 -4.07 2.65 -15.61
N TRP A 54 -5.36 2.58 -15.29
CA TRP A 54 -5.88 2.00 -14.06
C TRP A 54 -6.81 0.83 -14.37
N THR A 55 -6.67 -0.26 -13.63
CA THR A 55 -7.55 -1.43 -13.74
C THR A 55 -8.00 -1.85 -12.36
N PHE A 56 -9.31 -2.05 -12.20
CA PHE A 56 -9.94 -2.51 -10.97
C PHE A 56 -10.34 -3.97 -11.12
N GLU A 57 -9.77 -4.84 -10.27
CA GLU A 57 -10.09 -6.26 -10.27
C GLU A 57 -11.23 -6.57 -9.29
N LYS A 58 -11.91 -7.70 -9.51
CA LYS A 58 -13.10 -8.09 -8.73
C LYS A 58 -12.81 -8.36 -7.25
N ASP A 59 -11.56 -8.65 -6.91
CA ASP A 59 -11.08 -8.91 -5.54
C ASP A 59 -10.65 -7.63 -4.80
N GLY A 60 -10.83 -6.46 -5.42
CA GLY A 60 -10.44 -5.16 -4.85
C GLY A 60 -8.99 -4.76 -5.16
N LEU A 61 -8.22 -5.56 -5.92
CA LEU A 61 -6.89 -5.16 -6.37
C LEU A 61 -7.00 -4.06 -7.43
N ILE A 62 -6.36 -2.93 -7.15
CA ILE A 62 -6.22 -1.82 -8.09
C ILE A 62 -4.81 -1.85 -8.68
N LYS A 63 -4.70 -1.89 -10.01
CA LYS A 63 -3.44 -1.89 -10.75
C LYS A 63 -3.26 -0.56 -11.47
N CYS A 64 -2.02 -0.04 -11.46
CA CYS A 64 -1.64 1.14 -12.22
C CYS A 64 -0.41 0.84 -13.09
N THR A 65 -0.45 1.25 -14.36
CA THR A 65 0.69 1.10 -15.29
C THR A 65 1.80 2.13 -15.01
N GLY A 66 1.45 3.24 -14.36
CA GLY A 66 2.30 4.41 -14.14
C GLY A 66 2.60 5.21 -15.42
N ARG A 67 1.84 4.99 -16.50
CA ARG A 67 2.06 5.61 -17.82
C ARG A 67 0.74 6.11 -18.42
N PRO A 68 0.49 7.43 -18.44
CA PRO A 68 1.36 8.51 -17.95
C PRO A 68 1.44 8.53 -16.41
N VAL A 69 2.33 9.37 -15.87
CA VAL A 69 2.27 9.76 -14.46
C VAL A 69 0.98 10.55 -14.26
N GLY A 70 0.12 10.07 -13.38
CA GLY A 70 -1.17 10.69 -13.12
C GLY A 70 -1.90 10.03 -11.98
N VAL A 71 -3.09 10.55 -11.70
CA VAL A 71 -3.90 10.13 -10.54
C VAL A 71 -5.35 9.87 -10.93
N ILE A 72 -5.98 9.04 -10.13
CA ILE A 72 -7.44 9.02 -9.95
C ILE A 72 -7.77 9.74 -8.65
N ARG A 73 -8.98 10.29 -8.54
CA ARG A 73 -9.47 10.92 -7.29
C ARG A 73 -10.85 10.42 -6.94
N THR A 74 -11.25 10.55 -5.67
CA THR A 74 -12.63 10.30 -5.27
C THR A 74 -13.58 11.29 -5.96
N LYS A 75 -14.77 10.82 -6.35
CA LYS A 75 -15.82 11.66 -6.94
C LYS A 75 -16.32 12.70 -5.93
N LYS A 76 -16.40 12.31 -4.65
CA LYS A 76 -16.84 13.16 -3.54
C LYS A 76 -15.64 13.62 -2.71
N MET A 77 -15.71 14.87 -2.25
CA MET A 77 -14.75 15.39 -1.27
C MET A 77 -14.97 14.71 0.08
N VAL A 78 -13.87 14.35 0.73
CA VAL A 78 -13.85 13.75 2.07
C VAL A 78 -13.08 14.68 2.99
N THR A 79 -13.67 15.04 4.12
CA THR A 79 -13.07 15.95 5.10
C THR A 79 -12.34 15.17 6.18
N ASN A 80 -13.07 14.35 6.93
CA ASN A 80 -12.53 13.46 7.96
C ASN A 80 -12.61 12.02 7.46
N LEU A 81 -11.53 11.25 7.64
CA LEU A 81 -11.48 9.86 7.21
C LEU A 81 -10.57 9.02 8.09
N GLU A 82 -10.88 7.73 8.13
CA GLU A 82 -9.95 6.66 8.39
C GLU A 82 -9.76 5.89 7.08
N LEU A 83 -8.52 5.59 6.70
CA LEU A 83 -8.20 4.89 5.47
C LEU A 83 -7.23 3.75 5.75
N VAL A 84 -7.59 2.56 5.29
CA VAL A 84 -6.68 1.42 5.21
C VAL A 84 -6.46 1.11 3.74
N VAL A 85 -5.19 1.14 3.34
CA VAL A 85 -4.75 0.76 2.00
C VAL A 85 -3.53 -0.13 2.13
N GLN A 86 -3.51 -1.21 1.36
CA GLN A 86 -2.35 -2.06 1.21
C GLN A 86 -1.76 -1.82 -0.18
N TRP A 87 -0.43 -1.85 -0.30
CA TRP A 87 0.26 -1.59 -1.56
C TRP A 87 1.40 -2.56 -1.76
N ARG A 88 1.82 -2.69 -3.02
CA ARG A 88 3.09 -3.32 -3.42
C ARG A 88 3.59 -2.70 -4.72
N HIS A 89 4.90 -2.56 -4.86
CA HIS A 89 5.50 -2.25 -6.15
C HIS A 89 5.82 -3.54 -6.91
N LEU A 90 5.63 -3.52 -8.22
CA LEU A 90 6.00 -4.64 -9.11
C LEU A 90 7.37 -4.42 -9.78
N LYS A 91 8.04 -3.31 -9.47
CA LYS A 91 9.34 -2.92 -10.02
C LYS A 91 10.18 -2.29 -8.91
N HIS A 92 11.47 -2.62 -8.92
CA HIS A 92 12.43 -2.05 -7.99
C HIS A 92 12.58 -0.54 -8.19
N ALA A 93 12.62 0.20 -7.08
CA ALA A 93 12.51 1.66 -7.01
C ALA A 93 11.19 2.23 -7.56
N GLY A 94 10.07 1.54 -7.32
CA GLY A 94 8.74 2.08 -7.60
C GLY A 94 8.45 3.34 -6.77
N ASN A 95 7.70 4.28 -7.35
CA ASN A 95 7.27 5.51 -6.70
C ASN A 95 5.77 5.73 -6.99
N SER A 96 4.99 5.91 -5.94
CA SER A 96 3.57 6.22 -5.93
C SER A 96 3.24 6.99 -4.65
N GLY A 97 1.98 7.38 -4.47
CA GLY A 97 1.52 8.00 -3.23
C GLY A 97 0.02 7.99 -3.10
N VAL A 98 -0.46 8.24 -1.87
CA VAL A 98 -1.86 8.55 -1.58
C VAL A 98 -1.96 10.03 -1.27
N PHE A 99 -2.70 10.76 -2.09
CA PHE A 99 -2.89 12.20 -1.91
C PHE A 99 -4.16 12.48 -1.09
N LEU A 100 -3.98 13.17 0.04
CA LEU A 100 -5.03 13.59 0.94
C LEU A 100 -5.27 15.09 0.80
N TRP A 101 -6.55 15.47 0.88
CA TRP A 101 -7.00 16.87 0.81
C TRP A 101 -6.41 17.65 -0.37
N ALA A 102 -6.39 17.01 -1.54
CA ALA A 102 -5.88 17.62 -2.76
C ALA A 102 -6.65 18.92 -3.09
N ILE A 103 -5.91 20.00 -3.35
CA ILE A 103 -6.44 21.32 -3.65
C ILE A 103 -7.16 21.26 -5.01
N PRO A 104 -8.46 21.60 -5.10
CA PRO A 104 -9.24 21.47 -6.34
C PRO A 104 -8.61 22.16 -7.55
N GLU A 105 -7.98 23.31 -7.35
CA GLU A 105 -7.30 24.05 -8.43
C GLU A 105 -6.09 23.29 -8.99
N SER A 106 -5.35 22.59 -8.14
CA SER A 106 -4.23 21.74 -8.60
C SER A 106 -4.73 20.55 -9.44
N ILE A 107 -5.88 19.97 -9.08
CA ILE A 107 -6.51 18.89 -9.84
C ILE A 107 -6.97 19.39 -11.22
N LYS A 108 -7.55 20.59 -11.30
CA LYS A 108 -7.93 21.20 -12.58
C LYS A 108 -6.71 21.44 -13.48
N LYS A 109 -5.64 22.01 -12.93
CA LYS A 109 -4.37 22.19 -13.66
C LYS A 109 -3.80 20.86 -14.15
N LEU A 110 -3.84 19.83 -13.30
CA LEU A 110 -3.37 18.49 -13.67
C LEU A 110 -4.19 17.89 -14.81
N ALA A 111 -5.53 17.99 -14.74
CA ALA A 111 -6.43 17.55 -15.81
C ALA A 111 -6.20 18.32 -17.13
N ALA A 112 -5.79 19.59 -17.06
CA ALA A 112 -5.41 20.39 -18.21
C ALA A 112 -3.98 20.13 -18.72
N GLY A 113 -3.24 19.19 -18.12
CA GLY A 113 -1.85 18.89 -18.48
C GLY A 113 -0.84 19.95 -18.01
N GLN A 114 -1.23 20.83 -17.09
CA GLN A 114 -0.45 21.96 -16.57
C GLN A 114 0.09 21.73 -15.16
N GLY A 115 0.20 20.46 -14.73
CA GLY A 115 0.66 20.08 -13.39
C GLY A 115 1.41 18.76 -13.42
N ARG A 116 2.24 18.52 -12.38
CA ARG A 116 2.99 17.26 -12.24
C ARG A 116 2.31 16.28 -11.28
N LEU A 117 1.89 16.77 -10.11
CA LEU A 117 1.24 16.01 -9.04
C LEU A 117 0.20 16.90 -8.34
N PRO A 118 -0.79 16.33 -7.62
CA PRO A 118 -1.71 17.11 -6.79
C PRO A 118 -0.98 17.93 -5.73
N ALA A 119 -1.49 19.12 -5.44
CA ALA A 119 -1.12 19.89 -4.25
C ALA A 119 -2.01 19.50 -3.08
N GLY A 120 -1.49 19.37 -1.87
CA GLY A 120 -2.21 18.87 -0.70
C GLY A 120 -1.25 18.20 0.29
N ILE A 121 -1.62 17.03 0.80
CA ILE A 121 -0.75 16.16 1.58
C ILE A 121 -0.51 14.87 0.81
N GLU A 122 0.71 14.38 0.78
CA GLU A 122 1.04 13.07 0.24
C GLU A 122 1.47 12.14 1.38
N VAL A 123 0.87 10.95 1.39
CA VAL A 123 1.41 9.79 2.12
C VAL A 123 2.19 8.96 1.10
N GLN A 124 3.51 8.99 1.24
CA GLN A 124 4.44 8.47 0.25
C GLN A 124 4.42 6.94 0.20
N VAL A 125 4.41 6.41 -1.02
CA VAL A 125 4.59 4.99 -1.29
C VAL A 125 5.82 4.83 -2.18
N LEU A 126 7.00 4.80 -1.55
CA LEU A 126 8.30 4.77 -2.22
C LEU A 126 9.10 3.53 -1.83
N ASP A 127 9.41 2.71 -2.83
CA ASP A 127 10.25 1.51 -2.67
C ASP A 127 11.64 1.86 -2.15
N LEU A 128 12.18 1.07 -1.21
CA LEU A 128 13.53 1.26 -0.66
C LEU A 128 14.62 1.26 -1.74
N GLY A 129 14.38 0.60 -2.87
CA GLY A 129 15.27 0.64 -4.03
C GLY A 129 15.46 2.03 -4.63
N TYR A 130 14.58 2.99 -4.32
CA TYR A 130 14.74 4.37 -4.75
C TYR A 130 15.96 5.02 -4.08
N GLU A 131 16.17 4.80 -2.78
CA GLU A 131 17.37 5.26 -2.07
C GLU A 131 18.63 4.59 -2.63
N THR A 132 18.58 3.28 -2.86
CA THR A 132 19.71 2.55 -3.46
C THR A 132 20.10 3.13 -4.84
N LYS A 133 19.12 3.49 -5.67
CA LYS A 133 19.39 4.14 -6.97
C LYS A 133 19.93 5.57 -6.81
N TRP A 134 19.40 6.32 -5.84
CA TRP A 134 19.85 7.66 -5.53
C TRP A 134 21.33 7.67 -5.12
N GLU A 135 21.69 6.88 -4.12
CA GLU A 135 23.07 6.78 -3.61
C GLU A 135 24.04 6.37 -4.71
N LYS A 136 23.68 5.34 -5.49
CA LYS A 136 24.50 4.90 -6.63
C LYS A 136 24.72 6.01 -7.66
N GLY A 137 23.71 6.85 -7.89
CA GLY A 137 23.76 7.94 -8.85
C GLY A 137 24.43 9.22 -8.33
N LYS A 138 24.36 9.49 -7.03
CA LYS A 138 24.82 10.73 -6.40
C LYS A 138 26.08 10.58 -5.53
N GLY A 139 26.47 9.35 -5.23
CA GLY A 139 27.61 9.04 -4.35
C GLY A 139 27.37 9.37 -2.88
N LYS A 140 26.14 9.73 -2.49
CA LYS A 140 25.76 10.07 -1.11
C LYS A 140 24.27 9.78 -0.87
N PRO A 141 23.85 9.53 0.39
CA PRO A 141 22.46 9.39 0.77
C PRO A 141 21.60 10.60 0.40
N SER A 142 20.30 10.40 0.29
CA SER A 142 19.34 11.49 0.17
C SER A 142 19.18 12.24 1.50
N ASP A 143 18.88 13.53 1.40
CA ASP A 143 18.60 14.42 2.52
C ASP A 143 17.22 15.09 2.41
N TRP A 144 16.43 14.72 1.39
CA TRP A 144 15.18 15.39 1.03
C TRP A 144 13.99 14.44 0.87
N PHE A 145 14.16 13.12 1.01
CA PHE A 145 13.05 12.17 1.05
C PHE A 145 13.34 11.02 2.00
N THR A 146 12.28 10.39 2.50
CA THR A 146 12.34 9.06 3.07
C THR A 146 11.46 8.09 2.25
N SER A 147 11.28 6.86 2.71
CA SER A 147 10.60 5.81 1.93
C SER A 147 9.11 5.66 2.33
N HIS A 148 8.54 4.46 2.18
CA HIS A 148 7.15 4.15 2.53
C HIS A 148 6.66 4.81 3.84
N GLY A 149 5.53 5.51 3.75
CA GLY A 149 4.82 6.06 4.91
C GLY A 149 5.22 7.48 5.30
N ASP A 150 6.16 8.12 4.59
CA ASP A 150 6.44 9.55 4.80
C ASP A 150 5.20 10.41 4.53
N VAL A 151 5.03 11.50 5.28
CA VAL A 151 3.87 12.38 5.17
C VAL A 151 4.33 13.83 5.07
N PHE A 152 4.05 14.47 3.94
CA PHE A 152 4.53 15.82 3.67
C PHE A 152 3.57 16.63 2.78
N PRO A 153 3.65 17.97 2.81
CA PRO A 153 2.87 18.81 1.91
C PRO A 153 3.39 18.76 0.48
N THR A 154 2.48 18.83 -0.49
CA THR A 154 2.79 18.90 -1.91
C THR A 154 2.18 20.16 -2.55
N GLY A 155 2.77 20.63 -3.65
CA GLY A 155 2.23 21.74 -4.44
C GLY A 155 3.15 22.95 -4.59
N GLY A 156 4.21 23.06 -3.78
CA GLY A 156 5.12 24.21 -3.78
C GLY A 156 4.55 25.41 -3.05
#